data_AF-A0A7N8WP64-F1
#
_entry.id   AF-A0A7N8WP64-F1
#
_cell.length_a   1.000
_cell.length_b   1.000
_cell.length_c   1.000
_cell.angle_alpha   90.00
_cell.angle_beta   90.00
_cell.angle_gamma   90.00
#
_symmetry.space_group_name_H-M   'P 1'
#
loop_
_entity.id
_entity.type
_entity.pdbx_description
1 polymer ?
#
loop_
_entity_poly.entity_id
_entity_poly.type
_entity_poly.pdbx_seq_one_letter_code
_entity_poly.pdbx_strand_id
1 'polypeptide(L)'
;QGTQVKDVTIKPDAPGALLLDKHADYIAAYGSKKDDYEYTLSEYLRMSGIYWGLTVMDLMGQLPRMNQQEIVDFIKACQHECGGISASIGHDPHLLYTLSAVQVTSEPVDIKFDRSLLVDPFHTLFGIAGLSLLGDEQIKPVNPVLCMPEDVLQRVGLQPDLLS
;
A
#
# COMPACT_ATOMS: atom_id res chain seq x y z
N GLN A 1 29.00 -28.12 4.69
CA GLN A 1 29.03 -27.03 5.68
C GLN A 1 27.64 -26.40 5.66
N GLY A 2 26.90 -26.50 6.77
CA GLY A 2 25.52 -25.98 6.84
C GLY A 2 25.49 -24.45 6.90
N THR A 3 24.42 -23.86 6.37
CA THR A 3 24.15 -22.41 6.33
C THR A 3 24.40 -21.77 7.70
N GLN A 4 25.12 -20.65 7.75
CA GLN A 4 25.29 -19.87 8.98
C GLN A 4 23.92 -19.45 9.51
N VAL A 5 23.52 -19.98 10.67
CA VAL A 5 22.34 -19.50 11.40
C VAL A 5 22.71 -18.12 11.95
N LYS A 6 22.39 -17.07 11.19
CA LYS A 6 22.46 -15.68 11.65
C LYS A 6 21.23 -15.39 12.51
N ASP A 7 21.14 -16.05 13.66
CA ASP A 7 20.11 -15.71 14.63
C ASP A 7 20.48 -14.41 15.34
N VAL A 8 19.50 -13.55 15.58
CA VAL A 8 19.72 -12.23 16.18
C VAL A 8 19.47 -12.34 17.69
N THR A 9 20.51 -12.15 18.49
CA THR A 9 20.35 -12.03 19.95
C THR A 9 19.62 -10.73 20.27
N ILE A 10 18.37 -10.83 20.71
CA ILE A 10 17.60 -9.69 21.21
C ILE A 10 18.27 -9.19 22.49
N LYS A 11 18.61 -7.90 22.52
CA LYS A 11 19.27 -7.31 23.69
C LYS A 11 18.29 -7.27 24.88
N PRO A 12 18.78 -7.38 26.14
CA PRO A 12 17.93 -7.36 27.32
C PRO A 12 17.13 -6.06 27.53
N ASP A 13 17.58 -4.96 26.92
CA ASP A 13 16.95 -3.63 26.94
C ASP A 13 15.99 -3.40 25.77
N ALA A 14 15.79 -4.39 24.89
CA ALA A 14 14.83 -4.29 23.81
C ALA A 14 13.40 -4.11 24.38
N PRO A 15 12.57 -3.26 23.74
CA PRO A 15 11.18 -3.08 24.17
C PRO A 15 10.44 -4.43 24.16
N GLY A 16 9.95 -4.87 25.32
CA GLY A 16 9.15 -6.09 25.46
C GLY A 16 7.66 -5.89 25.16
N ALA A 17 7.25 -4.68 24.81
CA ALA A 17 5.86 -4.30 24.58
C ALA A 17 5.70 -3.56 23.25
N LEU A 18 4.56 -3.80 22.58
CA LEU A 18 4.18 -3.12 21.35
C LEU A 18 3.73 -1.68 21.66
N LEU A 19 4.36 -0.69 21.03
CA LEU A 19 4.14 0.74 21.30
C LEU A 19 3.36 1.40 20.16
N LEU A 20 2.07 1.06 20.03
CA LEU A 20 1.21 1.51 18.92
C LEU A 20 1.21 3.02 18.72
N ASP A 21 1.09 3.80 19.80
CA ASP A 21 1.08 5.26 19.71
C ASP A 21 2.37 5.82 19.10
N LYS A 22 3.53 5.24 19.43
CA LYS A 22 4.81 5.67 18.87
C LYS A 22 4.91 5.35 17.38
N HIS A 23 4.34 4.22 16.94
CA HIS A 23 4.28 3.87 15.54
C HIS A 23 3.35 4.83 14.78
N ALA A 24 2.17 5.11 15.33
CA ALA A 24 1.23 6.08 14.75
C ALA A 24 1.83 7.49 14.65
N ASP A 25 2.53 7.94 15.69
CA ASP A 25 3.25 9.22 15.71
C ASP A 25 4.35 9.29 14.65
N TYR A 26 5.11 8.21 14.50
CA TYR A 26 6.15 8.11 13.47
C TYR A 26 5.56 8.22 12.06
N ILE A 27 4.51 7.45 11.75
CA ILE A 27 3.88 7.43 10.43
C ILE A 27 3.21 8.78 10.11
N ALA A 28 2.48 9.36 11.07
CA ALA A 28 1.88 10.68 10.90
C ALA A 28 2.95 11.77 10.67
N ALA A 29 4.06 11.72 11.41
CA ALA A 29 5.18 12.64 11.21
C ALA A 29 5.87 12.44 9.86
N TYR A 30 6.01 11.20 9.39
CA TYR A 30 6.66 10.86 8.11
C TYR A 30 5.98 11.57 6.94
N GLY A 31 4.64 11.65 6.92
CA GLY A 31 3.90 12.38 5.88
C GLY A 31 4.10 13.90 5.88
N SER A 32 4.49 14.48 7.02
CA SER A 32 4.65 15.94 7.17
C SER A 32 6.04 16.47 6.80
N LYS A 33 7.05 15.59 6.68
CA LYS A 33 8.46 15.96 6.43
C LYS A 33 8.82 15.88 4.94
N LYS A 34 8.24 16.78 4.15
CA LYS A 34 8.43 16.81 2.69
C LYS A 34 9.84 17.24 2.23
N ASP A 35 10.60 17.91 3.10
CA ASP A 35 11.94 18.42 2.78
C ASP A 35 13.08 17.48 3.24
N ASP A 36 12.76 16.27 3.68
CA ASP A 36 13.77 15.32 4.17
C ASP A 36 14.47 14.60 3.02
N TYR A 37 15.75 14.28 3.21
CA TYR A 37 16.57 13.55 2.24
C TYR A 37 15.97 12.16 1.95
N GLU A 38 15.39 11.53 2.98
CA GLU A 38 14.67 10.25 2.83
C GLU A 38 13.43 10.38 1.94
N TYR A 39 12.69 11.51 2.03
CA TYR A 39 11.50 11.75 1.21
C TYR A 39 11.82 11.84 -0.28
N THR A 40 12.98 12.40 -0.61
CA THR A 40 13.47 12.50 -2.00
C THR A 40 14.00 11.16 -2.49
N LEU A 41 14.77 10.44 -1.66
CA LEU A 41 15.32 9.14 -2.05
C LEU A 41 14.24 8.08 -2.24
N SER A 42 13.18 8.09 -1.44
CA SER A 42 12.09 7.11 -1.54
C SER A 42 11.00 7.52 -2.54
N GLU A 43 11.22 8.56 -3.35
CA GLU A 43 10.22 9.05 -4.30
C GLU A 43 9.73 7.97 -5.27
N TYR A 44 10.65 7.13 -5.75
CA TYR A 44 10.33 6.02 -6.66
C TYR A 44 9.46 4.93 -6.04
N LEU A 45 9.21 4.96 -4.72
CA LEU A 45 8.31 4.05 -4.00
C LEU A 45 7.15 4.78 -3.32
N ARG A 46 6.98 6.09 -3.57
CA ARG A 46 6.09 6.96 -2.77
C ARG A 46 4.65 6.45 -2.73
N MET A 47 4.10 6.00 -3.86
CA MET A 47 2.76 5.42 -3.92
C MET A 47 2.60 4.18 -3.03
N SER A 48 3.56 3.25 -3.05
CA SER A 48 3.54 2.08 -2.16
C SER A 48 3.76 2.45 -0.69
N GLY A 49 4.57 3.48 -0.42
CA GLY A 49 4.74 4.05 0.91
C GLY A 49 3.44 4.61 1.49
N ILE A 50 2.64 5.29 0.67
CA ILE A 50 1.31 5.78 1.05
C ILE A 50 0.39 4.60 1.40
N TYR A 51 0.35 3.55 0.58
CA TYR A 51 -0.41 2.34 0.87
C TYR A 51 0.00 1.72 2.22
N TRP A 52 1.30 1.47 2.46
CA TRP A 52 1.75 0.88 3.72
C TRP A 52 1.44 1.76 4.93
N GLY A 53 1.64 3.07 4.78
CA GLY A 53 1.37 4.06 5.83
C GLY A 53 -0.10 4.13 6.20
N LEU A 54 -1.01 4.13 5.21
CA LEU A 54 -2.44 4.13 5.47
C LEU A 54 -2.92 2.79 6.05
N THR A 55 -2.49 1.68 5.49
CA THR A 55 -2.82 0.33 5.97
C THR A 55 -2.42 0.14 7.44
N VAL A 56 -1.22 0.56 7.85
CA VAL A 56 -0.83 0.41 9.26
C VAL A 56 -1.62 1.35 10.17
N MET A 57 -1.95 2.56 9.72
CA MET A 57 -2.77 3.50 10.49
C MET A 57 -4.20 2.99 10.66
N ASP A 58 -4.76 2.37 9.62
CA ASP A 58 -6.06 1.69 9.69
C ASP A 58 -6.04 0.51 10.66
N LEU A 59 -5.05 -0.38 10.55
CA LEU A 59 -4.88 -1.52 11.46
C LEU A 59 -4.71 -1.10 12.94
N MET A 60 -4.23 0.13 13.18
CA MET A 60 -4.11 0.71 14.53
C MET A 60 -5.34 1.51 14.97
N GLY A 61 -6.36 1.68 14.13
CA GLY A 61 -7.53 2.52 14.40
C GLY A 61 -7.22 4.02 14.45
N GLN A 62 -6.13 4.44 13.79
CA GLN A 62 -5.57 5.80 13.80
C GLN A 62 -5.70 6.50 12.44
N LEU A 63 -6.45 5.93 11.50
CA LEU A 63 -6.70 6.47 10.17
C LEU A 63 -7.15 7.96 10.15
N PRO A 64 -7.97 8.46 11.10
CA PRO A 64 -8.35 9.87 11.16
C PRO A 64 -7.18 10.86 11.33
N ARG A 65 -5.98 10.38 11.69
CA ARG A 65 -4.77 11.22 11.80
C ARG A 65 -4.12 11.53 10.45
N MET A 66 -4.58 10.90 9.36
CA MET A 66 -4.00 11.01 8.03
C MET A 66 -4.77 12.02 7.17
N ASN A 67 -4.05 12.81 6.36
CA ASN A 67 -4.67 13.76 5.43
C ASN A 67 -5.15 13.06 4.15
N GLN A 68 -6.35 12.50 4.21
CA GLN A 68 -6.94 11.72 3.11
C GLN A 68 -7.09 12.53 1.82
N GLN A 69 -7.50 13.80 1.93
CA GLN A 69 -7.72 14.66 0.76
C GLN A 69 -6.42 14.89 -0.02
N GLU A 70 -5.35 15.20 0.69
CA GLU A 70 -4.03 15.42 0.07
C GLU A 70 -3.51 14.15 -0.61
N ILE A 71 -3.77 12.98 -0.03
CA ILE A 71 -3.40 11.68 -0.61
C ILE A 71 -4.18 11.44 -1.90
N VAL A 72 -5.49 11.66 -1.90
CA VAL A 72 -6.35 11.53 -3.09
C VAL A 72 -5.88 12.47 -4.21
N ASP A 73 -5.57 13.72 -3.87
CA ASP A 73 -5.08 14.70 -4.84
C ASP A 73 -3.72 14.29 -5.44
N PHE A 74 -2.83 13.74 -4.62
CA PHE A 74 -1.55 13.20 -5.08
C PHE A 74 -1.73 11.99 -6.02
N ILE A 75 -2.64 11.06 -5.70
CA ILE A 75 -2.92 9.89 -6.54
C ILE A 75 -3.45 10.33 -7.90
N LYS A 76 -4.38 11.28 -7.94
CA LYS A 76 -4.91 11.85 -9.20
C LYS A 76 -3.80 12.50 -10.02
N ALA A 77 -2.86 13.20 -9.39
CA ALA A 77 -1.73 13.82 -10.08
C ALA A 77 -0.73 12.79 -10.66
N CYS A 78 -0.73 11.55 -10.17
CA CYS A 78 0.13 10.47 -10.65
C CYS A 78 -0.55 9.59 -11.72
N GLN A 79 -1.80 9.85 -12.10
CA GLN A 79 -2.51 9.10 -13.13
C GLN A 79 -2.11 9.61 -14.53
N HIS A 80 -1.78 8.68 -15.42
CA HIS A 80 -1.43 8.97 -16.81
C HIS A 80 -2.63 8.78 -17.75
N GLU A 81 -2.57 9.36 -18.96
CA GLU A 81 -3.61 9.20 -20.00
C GLU A 81 -3.87 7.73 -20.38
N CYS A 82 -2.86 6.88 -20.22
CA CYS A 82 -2.97 5.44 -20.43
C CYS A 82 -3.81 4.74 -19.35
N GLY A 83 -4.20 5.42 -18.27
CA GLY A 83 -4.94 4.87 -17.13
C GLY A 83 -4.06 4.25 -16.03
N GLY A 84 -2.76 4.08 -16.27
CA GLY A 84 -1.80 3.62 -15.26
C GLY A 84 -1.39 4.74 -14.30
N ILE A 85 -0.94 4.37 -13.11
CA ILE A 85 -0.49 5.30 -12.07
C ILE A 85 1.00 5.07 -11.79
N SER A 86 1.75 6.15 -11.60
CA SER A 86 3.18 6.14 -11.32
C SER A 86 3.49 6.22 -9.82
N ALA A 87 4.75 6.00 -9.45
CA ALA A 87 5.21 6.09 -8.06
C ALA A 87 5.06 7.51 -7.49
N SER A 88 5.34 8.50 -8.34
CA SER A 88 5.23 9.93 -8.05
C SER A 88 5.10 10.73 -9.34
N ILE A 89 4.83 12.03 -9.21
CA ILE A 89 4.62 12.94 -10.34
C ILE A 89 5.87 12.96 -11.23
N GLY A 90 5.69 12.74 -12.53
CA GLY A 90 6.77 12.73 -13.51
C GLY A 90 7.51 11.41 -13.67
N HIS A 91 7.12 10.35 -12.94
CA HIS A 91 7.63 8.99 -13.13
C HIS A 91 6.75 8.21 -14.10
N ASP A 92 7.25 7.09 -14.63
CA ASP A 92 6.48 6.23 -15.52
C ASP A 92 5.40 5.42 -14.76
N PRO A 93 4.24 5.16 -15.39
CA PRO A 93 3.18 4.37 -14.77
C PRO A 93 3.59 2.90 -14.64
N HIS A 94 3.14 2.25 -13.57
CA HIS A 94 3.50 0.85 -13.30
C HIS A 94 2.40 0.13 -12.50
N LEU A 95 2.18 -1.16 -12.78
CA LEU A 95 1.08 -1.93 -12.17
C LEU A 95 1.14 -1.99 -10.64
N LEU A 96 2.34 -2.04 -10.06
CA LEU A 96 2.54 -1.97 -8.62
C LEU A 96 1.91 -0.71 -8.00
N TYR A 97 2.12 0.45 -8.62
CA TYR A 97 1.63 1.73 -8.11
C TYR A 97 0.17 1.96 -8.47
N THR A 98 -0.27 1.46 -9.64
CA THR A 98 -1.69 1.37 -9.97
C THR A 98 -2.45 0.56 -8.93
N LEU A 99 -1.98 -0.63 -8.55
CA LEU A 99 -2.62 -1.39 -7.48
C LEU A 99 -2.55 -0.65 -6.14
N SER A 100 -1.38 -0.13 -5.75
CA SER A 100 -1.22 0.60 -4.48
C SER A 100 -2.23 1.76 -4.37
N ALA A 101 -2.47 2.47 -5.47
CA ALA A 101 -3.47 3.53 -5.54
C ALA A 101 -4.90 2.98 -5.40
N VAL A 102 -5.26 1.91 -6.13
CA VAL A 102 -6.59 1.26 -6.00
C VAL A 102 -6.84 0.75 -4.58
N GLN A 103 -5.81 0.23 -3.91
CA GLN A 103 -5.94 -0.25 -2.53
C GLN A 103 -6.19 0.88 -1.53
N VAL A 104 -5.74 2.09 -1.86
CA VAL A 104 -5.88 3.28 -1.01
C VAL A 104 -7.17 4.05 -1.30
N THR A 105 -7.64 4.04 -2.54
CA THR A 105 -8.81 4.83 -2.95
C THR A 105 -10.02 3.94 -3.19
N SER A 106 -11.13 4.25 -2.54
CA SER A 106 -12.46 3.73 -2.87
C SER A 106 -13.10 4.44 -4.07
N GLU A 107 -12.51 5.56 -4.52
CA GLU A 107 -13.02 6.37 -5.62
C GLU A 107 -12.82 5.67 -6.99
N PRO A 108 -13.78 5.79 -7.93
CA PRO A 108 -13.67 5.24 -9.27
C PRO A 108 -12.58 5.98 -10.05
N VAL A 109 -11.42 5.34 -10.20
CA VAL A 109 -10.35 5.78 -11.08
C VAL A 109 -10.46 5.01 -12.40
N ASP A 110 -10.47 5.73 -13.52
CA ASP A 110 -10.54 5.14 -14.87
C ASP A 110 -9.20 4.45 -15.21
N ILE A 111 -8.99 3.26 -14.65
CA ILE A 111 -7.75 2.50 -14.75
C ILE A 111 -7.80 1.58 -15.95
N LYS A 112 -6.75 1.63 -16.77
CA LYS A 112 -6.53 0.64 -17.83
C LYS A 112 -5.24 -0.10 -17.52
N PHE A 113 -5.35 -1.42 -17.46
CA PHE A 113 -4.18 -2.29 -17.31
C PHE A 113 -3.41 -2.32 -18.62
N ASP A 114 -2.19 -1.78 -18.60
CA ASP A 114 -1.25 -1.94 -19.71
C ASP A 114 -0.89 -3.43 -19.86
N ARG A 115 -1.20 -3.99 -21.03
CA ARG A 115 -0.95 -5.40 -21.37
C ARG A 115 0.50 -5.67 -21.76
N SER A 116 1.37 -4.65 -21.76
CA SER A 116 2.78 -4.76 -22.16
C SER A 116 3.74 -5.11 -21.01
N LEU A 117 3.24 -5.21 -19.78
CA LEU A 117 4.07 -5.48 -18.60
C LEU A 117 4.57 -6.93 -18.57
N LEU A 118 5.83 -7.09 -18.14
CA LEU A 118 6.50 -8.37 -18.06
C LEU A 118 5.74 -9.34 -17.14
N VAL A 119 5.56 -10.57 -17.61
CA VAL A 119 4.81 -11.60 -16.86
C VAL A 119 5.71 -12.22 -15.81
N ASP A 120 5.57 -11.78 -14.57
CA ASP A 120 6.14 -12.42 -13.39
C ASP A 120 5.08 -12.62 -12.29
N PRO A 121 5.36 -13.42 -11.24
CA PRO A 121 4.40 -13.68 -10.17
C PRO A 121 3.89 -12.42 -9.45
N PHE A 122 4.72 -11.38 -9.32
CA PHE A 122 4.33 -10.14 -8.65
C PHE A 122 3.32 -9.37 -9.50
N HIS A 123 3.63 -9.14 -10.78
CA HIS A 123 2.72 -8.46 -11.70
C HIS A 123 1.42 -9.23 -11.93
N THR A 124 1.51 -10.57 -11.96
CA THR A 124 0.32 -11.42 -12.10
C THR A 124 -0.59 -11.30 -10.89
N LEU A 125 -0.05 -11.39 -9.67
CA LEU A 125 -0.80 -11.21 -8.44
C LEU A 125 -1.46 -9.83 -8.39
N PHE A 126 -0.69 -8.78 -8.67
CA PHE A 126 -1.18 -7.42 -8.56
C PHE A 126 -2.20 -7.04 -9.65
N GLY A 127 -2.05 -7.59 -10.86
CA GLY A 127 -3.05 -7.44 -11.92
C GLY A 127 -4.37 -8.11 -11.56
N ILE A 128 -4.33 -9.35 -11.08
CA ILE A 128 -5.53 -10.10 -10.65
C ILE A 128 -6.20 -9.41 -9.44
N ALA A 129 -5.42 -8.99 -8.46
CA ALA A 129 -5.94 -8.26 -7.30
C ALA A 129 -6.59 -6.94 -7.71
N GLY A 130 -5.95 -6.17 -8.60
CA GLY A 130 -6.50 -4.91 -9.09
C GLY A 130 -7.80 -5.10 -9.87
N LEU A 131 -7.88 -6.13 -10.73
CA LEU A 131 -9.12 -6.46 -11.45
C LEU A 131 -10.25 -6.88 -10.49
N SER A 132 -9.95 -7.67 -9.46
CA SER A 132 -10.91 -8.02 -8.41
C SER A 132 -11.45 -6.78 -7.70
N LEU A 133 -10.57 -5.85 -7.32
CA LEU A 133 -10.95 -4.60 -6.65
C LEU A 133 -11.77 -3.66 -7.56
N LEU A 134 -11.56 -3.72 -8.87
CA LEU A 134 -12.35 -2.99 -9.87
C LEU A 134 -13.67 -3.69 -10.24
N GLY A 135 -13.99 -4.84 -9.63
CA GLY A 135 -15.29 -5.50 -9.77
C GLY A 135 -15.37 -6.60 -10.83
N ASP A 136 -14.25 -7.21 -11.24
CA ASP A 136 -14.27 -8.36 -12.14
C ASP A 136 -14.87 -9.60 -11.43
N GLU A 137 -16.07 -10.01 -11.87
CA GLU A 137 -16.85 -11.11 -11.27
C GLU A 137 -16.21 -12.51 -11.44
N GLN A 138 -15.21 -12.67 -12.33
CA GLN A 138 -14.52 -13.94 -12.52
C GLN A 138 -13.50 -14.22 -11.42
N ILE A 139 -13.10 -13.19 -10.67
CA ILE A 139 -12.05 -13.24 -9.67
C ILE A 139 -12.69 -13.17 -8.28
N LYS A 140 -12.15 -13.93 -7.32
CA LYS A 140 -12.61 -13.85 -5.93
C LYS A 140 -12.43 -12.42 -5.39
N PRO A 141 -13.34 -11.93 -4.53
CA PRO A 141 -13.16 -10.65 -3.85
C PRO A 141 -11.86 -10.62 -3.05
N VAL A 142 -11.06 -9.58 -3.27
CA VAL A 142 -9.80 -9.33 -2.57
C VAL A 142 -10.00 -8.19 -1.59
N ASN A 143 -9.51 -8.36 -0.37
CA ASN A 143 -9.43 -7.30 0.61
C ASN A 143 -8.29 -6.34 0.24
N PRO A 144 -8.55 -5.03 0.05
CA PRO A 144 -7.55 -4.10 -0.42
C PRO A 144 -6.45 -3.81 0.61
N VAL A 145 -6.71 -3.96 1.91
CA VAL A 145 -5.74 -3.70 2.99
C VAL A 145 -4.68 -4.78 3.08
N LEU A 146 -5.08 -6.05 2.92
CA LEU A 146 -4.17 -7.20 3.07
C LEU A 146 -3.79 -7.85 1.74
N CYS A 147 -4.41 -7.45 0.62
CA CYS A 147 -4.26 -8.09 -0.68
C CYS A 147 -4.50 -9.62 -0.59
N MET A 148 -5.48 -10.03 0.22
CA MET A 148 -5.85 -11.43 0.45
C MET A 148 -7.33 -11.66 0.11
N PRO A 149 -7.72 -12.90 -0.27
CA PRO A 149 -9.13 -13.23 -0.48
C PRO A 149 -10.00 -12.97 0.75
N GLU A 150 -11.16 -12.35 0.57
CA GLU A 150 -12.08 -12.02 1.67
C GLU A 150 -12.55 -13.25 2.46
N ASP A 151 -12.75 -14.40 1.78
CA ASP A 151 -13.13 -15.67 2.42
C ASP A 151 -12.09 -16.17 3.43
N VAL A 152 -10.81 -15.89 3.18
CA VAL A 152 -9.70 -16.22 4.10
C VAL A 152 -9.75 -15.33 5.34
N LEU A 153 -10.02 -14.04 5.18
CA LEU A 153 -10.10 -13.08 6.29
C LEU A 153 -11.29 -13.35 7.22
N GLN A 154 -12.45 -13.62 6.63
CA GLN A 154 -13.66 -13.98 7.37
C GLN A 154 -13.43 -15.24 8.21
N ARG A 155 -12.73 -16.24 7.66
CA ARG A 155 -12.41 -17.48 8.37
C ARG A 155 -11.54 -17.27 9.61
N VAL A 156 -10.68 -16.24 9.60
CA VAL A 156 -9.81 -15.91 10.74
C VAL A 156 -10.35 -14.77 11.61
N GLY A 157 -11.53 -14.22 11.27
CA GLY A 157 -12.20 -13.18 12.05
C GLY A 157 -11.54 -11.79 11.94
N LEU A 158 -10.88 -11.48 10.82
CA LEU A 158 -10.26 -10.18 10.57
C LEU A 158 -11.14 -9.33 9.64
N GLN A 159 -11.41 -8.08 10.03
CA GLN A 159 -12.14 -7.09 9.23
C GLN A 159 -11.48 -5.71 9.38
N PRO A 160 -10.53 -5.34 8.50
CA PRO A 160 -9.97 -3.99 8.42
C PRO A 160 -11.00 -2.97 7.92
N ASP A 161 -10.92 -1.72 8.38
CA ASP A 161 -11.81 -0.65 7.94
C ASP A 161 -11.30 -0.07 6.61
N LEU A 162 -12.20 0.36 5.72
CA LEU A 162 -11.84 0.98 4.45
C LEU A 162 -12.11 2.47 4.48
N LEU A 163 -11.31 3.23 3.75
CA LEU A 163 -11.57 4.64 3.46
C LEU A 163 -12.84 4.76 2.60
N SER A 164 -13.93 5.26 3.19
CA SER A 164 -15.19 5.57 2.50
C SER A 164 -15.30 7.04 2.15
#